data_AF-E4U3H8-F1
#
_entry.id   AF-E4U3H8-F1
#
_cell.length_a   1.000
_cell.length_b   1.000
_cell.length_c   1.000
_cell.angle_alpha   90.00
_cell.angle_beta   90.00
_cell.angle_gamma   90.00
#
_symmetry.space_group_name_H-M   'P 1'
#
loop_
_entity.id
_entity.type
_entity.pdbx_description
1 polymer ?
#
loop_
_entity_poly.entity_id
_entity_poly.type
_entity_poly.pdbx_seq_one_letter_code
_entity_poly.pdbx_strand_id
1 'polypeptide(L)'
;MGTSSQFGGTTVGLVPSWVDDPTPAPADSEKGKETVQNPLENTTETPDKIRTLPFQGAKANYSRYLRSGDQRSMNNALKSYGKATGGTGGATRRMGTSRTTAGGLAHFIGALGTGGAQQAIREFNLSNYAGQSASDVLFALSEVICPPGGTIDEGIARDAMHESIGELINSGITDLDSMNEAQRQELLINYFTHSIQGRIVNDIGHGTVKIPSSNEEVERLEKSLAQFTKGLVRVAVERHFKEKSVFNQNEMAHIIDNIYQESFALLTGLAEVLK
;
A
#
# COMPACT_ATOMS: atom_id res chain seq x y z
N MET A 1 14.59 -4.98 -10.50
CA MET A 1 14.34 -5.05 -11.96
C MET A 1 14.36 -6.53 -12.37
N GLY A 2 13.20 -7.15 -12.44
CA GLY A 2 13.02 -8.50 -12.96
C GLY A 2 11.72 -8.50 -13.74
N THR A 3 11.82 -8.67 -15.05
CA THR A 3 10.65 -8.76 -15.94
C THR A 3 10.39 -10.22 -16.27
N SER A 4 9.16 -10.64 -15.95
CA SER A 4 8.37 -11.66 -16.65
C SER A 4 9.00 -13.04 -16.93
N SER A 5 8.52 -14.04 -16.19
CA SER A 5 8.26 -15.36 -16.78
C SER A 5 6.82 -15.79 -16.47
N GLN A 6 5.97 -15.75 -17.49
CA GLN A 6 4.73 -16.52 -17.54
C GLN A 6 4.42 -16.78 -19.01
N PHE A 7 4.99 -17.86 -19.54
CA PHE A 7 4.47 -18.52 -20.73
C PHE A 7 4.51 -20.01 -20.45
N GLY A 8 3.32 -20.62 -20.36
CA GLY A 8 3.17 -22.07 -20.26
C GLY A 8 3.70 -22.70 -21.53
N GLY A 9 4.76 -23.50 -21.39
CA GLY A 9 5.39 -24.19 -22.51
C GLY A 9 4.42 -25.12 -23.21
N THR A 10 4.39 -25.04 -24.54
CA THR A 10 3.78 -26.03 -25.41
C THR A 10 4.53 -27.36 -25.30
N THR A 11 3.81 -28.47 -25.19
CA THR A 11 4.32 -29.86 -25.10
C THR A 11 4.88 -30.40 -26.42
N VAL A 12 5.26 -29.53 -27.34
CA VAL A 12 5.84 -29.89 -28.64
C VAL A 12 7.20 -29.22 -28.73
N GLY A 13 8.26 -30.04 -28.66
CA GLY A 13 9.64 -29.57 -28.74
C GLY A 13 9.87 -28.71 -29.98
N LEU A 14 10.63 -27.62 -29.81
CA LEU A 14 10.93 -26.63 -30.86
C LEU A 14 11.93 -27.16 -31.91
N VAL A 15 11.90 -28.45 -32.20
CA VAL A 15 12.81 -29.09 -33.15
C VAL A 15 12.00 -29.57 -34.36
N PRO A 16 12.24 -29.02 -35.56
CA PRO A 16 11.60 -29.47 -36.79
C PRO A 16 11.92 -30.95 -37.11
N SER A 17 10.95 -31.66 -37.70
CA SER A 17 11.00 -33.10 -38.00
C SER A 17 12.00 -33.54 -39.08
N TRP A 18 12.94 -32.67 -39.49
CA TRP A 18 13.99 -32.97 -40.47
C TRP A 18 15.39 -32.96 -39.86
N VAL A 19 15.52 -32.59 -38.58
CA VAL A 19 16.77 -32.69 -37.83
C VAL A 19 16.85 -34.10 -37.25
N ASP A 20 17.67 -34.95 -37.85
CA ASP A 20 17.98 -36.27 -37.32
C ASP A 20 18.79 -36.14 -36.02
N ASP A 21 18.32 -36.76 -34.94
CA ASP A 21 19.03 -36.83 -33.67
C ASP A 21 20.33 -37.65 -33.82
N PRO A 22 21.50 -37.13 -33.40
CA PRO A 22 22.69 -37.96 -33.29
C PRO A 22 22.50 -39.00 -32.17
N THR A 23 22.79 -40.24 -32.50
CA THR A 23 22.63 -41.45 -31.68
C THR A 23 23.44 -41.35 -30.37
N PRO A 24 22.86 -41.60 -29.18
CA PRO A 24 23.66 -41.80 -27.99
C PRO A 24 24.21 -43.24 -27.95
N ALA A 25 25.53 -43.37 -27.88
CA ALA A 25 26.23 -44.61 -27.56
C ALA A 25 26.10 -44.93 -26.05
N PRO A 26 26.28 -46.21 -25.64
CA PRO A 26 25.49 -46.82 -24.57
C PRO A 26 26.04 -46.65 -23.15
N ALA A 27 25.14 -46.97 -22.22
CA ALA A 27 25.29 -46.99 -20.77
C ALA A 27 26.44 -47.86 -20.27
N ASP A 28 27.10 -47.38 -19.21
CA ASP A 28 27.78 -48.25 -18.26
C ASP A 28 27.03 -48.25 -16.93
N SER A 29 26.64 -49.45 -16.53
CA SER A 29 26.04 -49.78 -15.25
C SER A 29 27.10 -50.49 -14.43
N GLU A 30 27.56 -49.92 -13.31
CA GLU A 30 28.16 -50.74 -12.25
C GLU A 30 27.63 -50.38 -10.87
N LYS A 31 27.09 -51.43 -10.24
CA LYS A 31 26.63 -51.53 -8.87
C LYS A 31 27.82 -51.52 -7.92
N GLY A 32 27.71 -50.77 -6.82
CA GLY A 32 28.50 -50.98 -5.62
C GLY A 32 27.67 -50.59 -4.40
N LYS A 33 27.07 -51.58 -3.73
CA LYS A 33 26.43 -51.44 -2.43
C LYS A 33 27.52 -51.24 -1.37
N GLU A 34 27.35 -50.30 -0.46
CA GLU A 34 27.70 -50.54 0.94
C GLU A 34 26.86 -49.70 1.90
N THR A 35 26.48 -50.37 2.97
CA THR A 35 25.39 -50.07 3.89
C THR A 35 25.95 -49.35 5.10
N VAL A 36 25.42 -48.19 5.48
CA VAL A 36 25.59 -47.65 6.83
C VAL A 36 24.22 -47.29 7.40
N GLN A 37 23.84 -47.99 8.46
CA GLN A 37 22.65 -47.76 9.26
C GLN A 37 22.81 -46.51 10.14
N ASN A 38 21.82 -45.62 10.14
CA ASN A 38 21.33 -45.02 11.37
C ASN A 38 19.90 -44.47 11.19
N PRO A 39 19.06 -44.49 12.25
CA PRO A 39 17.61 -44.42 12.14
C PRO A 39 17.12 -42.98 11.93
N LEU A 40 16.43 -42.74 10.82
CA LEU A 40 15.59 -41.55 10.64
C LEU A 40 14.20 -41.89 11.17
N GLU A 41 13.86 -41.27 12.30
CA GLU A 41 12.50 -41.20 12.81
C GLU A 41 11.57 -40.70 11.71
N ASN A 42 10.55 -41.51 11.47
CA ASN A 42 9.51 -41.33 10.48
C ASN A 42 8.58 -40.21 10.98
N THR A 43 8.93 -38.95 10.75
CA THR A 43 7.96 -37.87 10.83
C THR A 43 7.16 -37.90 9.54
N THR A 44 6.00 -38.56 9.56
CA THR A 44 4.95 -38.36 8.56
C THR A 44 4.61 -36.87 8.52
N GLU A 45 5.27 -36.13 7.63
CA GLU A 45 4.82 -34.82 7.21
C GLU A 45 3.48 -35.00 6.50
N THR A 46 2.43 -34.58 7.19
CA THR A 46 1.13 -34.38 6.58
C THR A 46 1.29 -33.44 5.38
N PRO A 47 0.65 -33.72 4.23
CA PRO A 47 0.77 -32.87 3.05
C PRO A 47 0.44 -31.43 3.42
N ASP A 48 1.41 -30.57 3.16
CA ASP A 48 1.35 -29.13 3.36
C ASP A 48 -0.04 -28.61 2.96
N LYS A 49 -0.74 -28.00 3.91
CA LYS A 49 -2.02 -27.33 3.65
C LYS A 49 -1.80 -26.43 2.44
N ILE A 50 -2.55 -26.69 1.38
CA ILE A 50 -2.65 -25.86 0.16
C ILE A 50 -2.37 -24.41 0.55
N ARG A 51 -1.20 -23.89 0.13
CA ARG A 51 -0.83 -22.48 0.31
C ARG A 51 -1.94 -21.66 -0.35
N THR A 52 -2.91 -21.20 0.45
CA THR A 52 -3.90 -20.23 0.00
C THR A 52 -3.11 -19.04 -0.49
N LEU A 53 -3.32 -18.63 -1.76
CA LEU A 53 -2.74 -17.40 -2.28
C LEU A 53 -3.04 -16.30 -1.25
N PRO A 54 -2.05 -15.48 -0.86
CA PRO A 54 -2.07 -14.72 0.39
C PRO A 54 -3.38 -13.93 0.57
N PHE A 55 -3.95 -13.42 -0.52
CA PHE A 55 -5.14 -12.56 -0.48
C PHE A 55 -6.47 -13.22 -0.87
N GLN A 56 -6.57 -14.52 -1.13
CA GLN A 56 -7.81 -15.14 -1.62
C GLN A 56 -9.03 -14.87 -0.72
N GLY A 57 -8.88 -15.03 0.59
CA GLY A 57 -9.95 -14.75 1.55
C GLY A 57 -10.35 -13.28 1.56
N ALA A 58 -9.39 -12.36 1.45
CA ALA A 58 -9.65 -10.93 1.38
C ALA A 58 -10.38 -10.55 0.09
N LYS A 59 -9.92 -11.07 -1.06
CA LYS A 59 -10.54 -10.86 -2.39
C LYS A 59 -11.98 -11.36 -2.46
N ALA A 60 -12.26 -12.53 -1.88
CA ALA A 60 -13.60 -13.10 -1.86
C ALA A 60 -14.58 -12.24 -1.04
N ASN A 61 -14.16 -11.79 0.15
CA ASN A 61 -14.97 -10.92 1.00
C ASN A 61 -15.14 -9.52 0.39
N TYR A 62 -14.09 -8.97 -0.22
CA TYR A 62 -14.16 -7.67 -0.89
C TYR A 62 -15.08 -7.73 -2.12
N SER A 63 -15.00 -8.79 -2.92
CA SER A 63 -15.96 -9.03 -4.01
C SER A 63 -17.40 -9.15 -3.51
N ARG A 64 -17.62 -9.76 -2.33
CA ARG A 64 -18.96 -9.82 -1.72
C ARG A 64 -19.42 -8.43 -1.30
N TYR A 65 -18.56 -7.64 -0.67
CA TYR A 65 -18.84 -6.26 -0.31
C TYR A 65 -19.24 -5.42 -1.53
N LEU A 66 -18.47 -5.48 -2.62
CA LEU A 66 -18.77 -4.72 -3.85
C LEU A 66 -20.12 -5.12 -4.48
N ARG A 67 -20.61 -6.35 -4.25
CA ARG A 67 -21.91 -6.80 -4.77
C ARG A 67 -23.10 -6.45 -3.88
N SER A 68 -22.90 -6.42 -2.56
CA SER A 68 -24.01 -6.32 -1.61
C SER A 68 -24.00 -5.06 -0.75
N GLY A 69 -22.92 -4.29 -0.75
CA GLY A 69 -22.70 -3.15 0.15
C GLY A 69 -22.64 -3.52 1.63
N ASP A 70 -22.54 -4.82 1.97
CA ASP A 70 -22.62 -5.30 3.35
C ASP A 70 -21.34 -4.96 4.13
N GLN A 71 -21.49 -4.15 5.18
CA GLN A 71 -20.39 -3.74 6.05
C GLN A 71 -19.68 -4.92 6.72
N ARG A 72 -20.40 -6.01 7.03
CA ARG A 72 -19.77 -7.21 7.61
C ARG A 72 -18.80 -7.85 6.62
N SER A 73 -19.16 -7.88 5.34
CA SER A 73 -18.29 -8.35 4.26
C SER A 73 -17.05 -7.46 4.09
N MET A 74 -17.20 -6.13 4.22
CA MET A 74 -16.07 -5.20 4.24
C MET A 74 -15.11 -5.48 5.41
N ASN A 75 -15.64 -5.59 6.62
CA ASN A 75 -14.84 -5.88 7.82
C ASN A 75 -14.10 -7.22 7.71
N ASN A 76 -14.76 -8.25 7.16
CA ASN A 76 -14.14 -9.55 6.92
C ASN A 76 -13.04 -9.49 5.85
N ALA A 77 -13.19 -8.64 4.82
CA ALA A 77 -12.16 -8.40 3.81
C ALA A 77 -10.91 -7.78 4.45
N LEU A 78 -11.09 -6.71 5.23
CA LEU A 78 -10.02 -6.02 5.94
C LEU A 78 -9.31 -6.92 6.96
N LYS A 79 -10.07 -7.68 7.76
CA LYS A 79 -9.50 -8.65 8.70
C LYS A 79 -8.70 -9.75 7.99
N SER A 80 -9.21 -10.24 6.86
CA SER A 80 -8.50 -11.24 6.04
C SER A 80 -7.24 -10.65 5.41
N TYR A 81 -7.30 -9.39 4.97
CA TYR A 81 -6.17 -8.64 4.45
C TYR A 81 -5.07 -8.50 5.50
N GLY A 82 -5.40 -8.09 6.73
CA GLY A 82 -4.43 -8.00 7.82
C GLY A 82 -3.74 -9.33 8.13
N LYS A 83 -4.46 -10.46 8.06
CA LYS A 83 -3.85 -11.79 8.20
C LYS A 83 -2.94 -12.13 7.02
N ALA A 84 -3.39 -11.84 5.80
CA ALA A 84 -2.64 -12.08 4.57
C ALA A 84 -1.31 -11.33 4.51
N THR A 85 -1.25 -10.12 5.08
CA THR A 85 -0.04 -9.31 5.13
C THR A 85 0.92 -9.70 6.25
N GLY A 86 0.58 -10.67 7.10
CA GLY A 86 1.39 -11.03 8.28
C GLY A 86 1.18 -10.08 9.46
N GLY A 87 -0.01 -9.49 9.58
CA GLY A 87 -0.39 -8.55 10.63
C GLY A 87 -0.17 -7.09 10.26
N THR A 88 -0.28 -6.22 11.26
CA THR A 88 -0.17 -4.76 11.12
C THR A 88 1.24 -4.35 10.70
N GLY A 89 2.28 -4.92 11.34
CA GLY A 89 3.67 -4.66 10.96
C GLY A 89 3.99 -5.07 9.52
N GLY A 90 3.42 -6.19 9.06
CA GLY A 90 3.57 -6.62 7.67
C GLY A 90 2.83 -5.70 6.68
N ALA A 91 1.64 -5.22 7.03
CA ALA A 91 0.92 -4.22 6.22
C ALA A 91 1.68 -2.89 6.15
N THR A 92 2.20 -2.37 7.27
CA THR A 92 2.98 -1.13 7.33
C THR A 92 4.27 -1.21 6.52
N ARG A 93 4.97 -2.37 6.52
CA ARG A 93 6.17 -2.57 5.72
C ARG A 93 5.92 -2.41 4.21
N ARG A 94 4.70 -2.76 3.73
CA ARG A 94 4.28 -2.55 2.33
C ARG A 94 4.04 -1.08 1.97
N MET A 95 4.06 -0.17 2.94
CA MET A 95 3.86 1.27 2.73
C MET A 95 5.18 2.05 2.61
N GLY A 96 6.30 1.42 2.27
CA GLY A 96 7.62 2.07 2.23
C GLY A 96 7.62 3.41 1.50
N THR A 97 7.22 3.42 0.23
CA THR A 97 7.15 4.65 -0.57
C THR A 97 6.17 5.67 0.01
N SER A 98 4.96 5.22 0.38
CA SER A 98 3.95 6.10 0.94
C SER A 98 4.39 6.74 2.27
N ARG A 99 5.18 6.03 3.09
CA ARG A 99 5.78 6.54 4.34
C ARG A 99 6.84 7.59 4.06
N THR A 100 7.70 7.38 3.06
CA THR A 100 8.69 8.39 2.66
C THR A 100 8.02 9.67 2.18
N THR A 101 7.01 9.57 1.31
CA THR A 101 6.25 10.74 0.83
C THR A 101 5.44 11.41 1.96
N ALA A 102 4.84 10.64 2.88
CA ALA A 102 4.23 11.21 4.09
C ALA A 102 5.24 12.03 4.92
N GLY A 103 6.49 11.58 4.98
CA GLY A 103 7.58 12.30 5.66
C GLY A 103 7.86 13.65 5.04
N GLY A 104 7.98 13.69 3.72
CA GLY A 104 8.13 14.94 2.96
C GLY A 104 6.95 15.88 3.16
N LEU A 105 5.73 15.36 3.09
CA LEU A 105 4.50 16.16 3.29
C LEU A 105 4.40 16.71 4.70
N ALA A 106 4.67 15.89 5.72
CA ALA A 106 4.65 16.32 7.12
C ALA A 106 5.73 17.36 7.42
N HIS A 107 6.91 17.23 6.81
CA HIS A 107 7.97 18.23 6.91
C HIS A 107 7.54 19.57 6.28
N PHE A 108 6.96 19.54 5.08
CA PHE A 108 6.44 20.74 4.42
C PHE A 108 5.36 21.45 5.25
N ILE A 109 4.41 20.67 5.78
CA ILE A 109 3.33 21.18 6.64
C ILE A 109 3.88 21.76 7.96
N GLY A 110 4.89 21.13 8.55
CA GLY A 110 5.59 21.67 9.71
C GLY A 110 6.24 23.03 9.40
N ALA A 111 6.93 23.14 8.26
CA ALA A 111 7.55 24.38 7.81
C ALA A 111 6.50 25.50 7.58
N LEU A 112 5.33 25.16 7.03
CA LEU A 112 4.19 26.09 6.93
C LEU A 112 3.75 26.59 8.32
N GLY A 113 3.62 25.69 9.29
CA GLY A 113 3.17 26.03 10.64
C GLY A 113 4.14 26.93 11.41
N THR A 114 5.44 26.78 11.20
CA THR A 114 6.46 27.55 11.93
C THR A 114 6.90 28.83 11.21
N GLY A 115 6.86 28.84 9.88
CA GLY A 115 7.53 29.84 9.04
C GLY A 115 6.70 30.41 7.89
N GLY A 116 5.47 29.91 7.69
CA GLY A 116 4.60 30.30 6.58
C GLY A 116 5.03 29.75 5.22
N ALA A 117 4.25 30.07 4.20
CA ALA A 117 4.42 29.59 2.83
C ALA A 117 5.79 29.93 2.25
N GLN A 118 6.27 31.15 2.47
CA GLN A 118 7.54 31.59 1.91
C GLN A 118 8.74 30.79 2.44
N GLN A 119 8.72 30.41 3.73
CA GLN A 119 9.78 29.57 4.29
C GLN A 119 9.69 28.15 3.74
N ALA A 120 8.51 27.52 3.78
CA ALA A 120 8.31 26.16 3.29
C ALA A 120 8.68 26.01 1.80
N ILE A 121 8.27 26.96 0.96
CA ILE A 121 8.61 26.98 -0.48
C ILE A 121 10.12 27.04 -0.69
N ARG A 122 10.84 27.84 0.10
CA ARG A 122 12.31 27.93 0.00
C ARG A 122 13.01 26.65 0.44
N GLU A 123 12.58 26.06 1.56
CA GLU A 123 13.16 24.81 2.09
C GLU A 123 13.08 23.66 1.09
N PHE A 124 12.02 23.60 0.28
CA PHE A 124 11.82 22.58 -0.75
C PHE A 124 12.35 22.98 -2.14
N ASN A 125 13.12 24.07 -2.25
CA ASN A 125 13.64 24.60 -3.51
C ASN A 125 12.54 24.93 -4.55
N LEU A 126 11.35 25.32 -4.09
CA LEU A 126 10.20 25.65 -4.92
C LEU A 126 10.05 27.16 -5.17
N SER A 127 11.12 27.95 -5.06
CA SER A 127 11.08 29.42 -5.14
C SER A 127 10.38 29.99 -6.37
N ASN A 128 10.35 29.24 -7.49
CA ASN A 128 9.62 29.62 -8.71
C ASN A 128 8.09 29.58 -8.56
N TYR A 129 7.58 28.95 -7.50
CA TYR A 129 6.16 28.87 -7.13
C TYR A 129 5.78 29.85 -6.01
N ALA A 130 6.68 30.76 -5.62
CA ALA A 130 6.36 31.79 -4.64
C ALA A 130 5.20 32.69 -5.12
N GLY A 131 4.17 32.84 -4.27
CA GLY A 131 2.97 33.61 -4.60
C GLY A 131 1.97 32.91 -5.53
N GLN A 132 2.22 31.65 -5.91
CA GLN A 132 1.26 30.84 -6.65
C GLN A 132 0.17 30.28 -5.72
N SER A 133 -0.87 29.69 -6.31
CA SER A 133 -1.95 29.06 -5.56
C SER A 133 -1.45 27.88 -4.72
N ALA A 134 -2.18 27.56 -3.64
CA ALA A 134 -1.91 26.39 -2.81
C ALA A 134 -1.83 25.09 -3.62
N SER A 135 -2.72 24.91 -4.61
CA SER A 135 -2.70 23.76 -5.50
C SER A 135 -1.43 23.70 -6.35
N ASP A 136 -1.00 24.82 -6.94
CA ASP A 136 0.20 24.84 -7.79
C ASP A 136 1.46 24.51 -7.00
N VAL A 137 1.58 25.06 -5.78
CA VAL A 137 2.70 24.77 -4.89
C VAL A 137 2.67 23.30 -4.45
N LEU A 138 1.51 22.74 -4.13
CA LEU A 138 1.40 21.34 -3.69
C LEU A 138 1.61 20.33 -4.82
N PHE A 139 1.23 20.65 -6.05
CA PHE A 139 1.61 19.85 -7.23
C PHE A 139 3.12 19.95 -7.51
N ALA A 140 3.72 21.13 -7.35
CA ALA A 140 5.18 21.24 -7.45
C ALA A 140 5.90 20.45 -6.34
N LEU A 141 5.34 20.48 -5.13
CA LEU A 141 5.82 19.68 -4.01
C LEU A 141 5.71 18.18 -4.32
N SER A 142 4.61 17.70 -4.91
CA SER A 142 4.45 16.29 -5.23
C SER A 142 5.56 15.77 -6.15
N GLU A 143 6.05 16.59 -7.09
CA GLU A 143 7.20 16.25 -7.92
C GLU A 143 8.53 16.16 -7.17
N VAL A 144 8.63 16.78 -5.99
CA VAL A 144 9.82 16.72 -5.12
C VAL A 144 9.74 15.53 -4.17
N ILE A 145 8.57 15.29 -3.55
CA ILE A 145 8.43 14.32 -2.44
C ILE A 145 7.88 12.95 -2.87
N CYS A 146 7.26 12.85 -4.06
CA CYS A 146 6.86 11.58 -4.64
C CYS A 146 7.99 11.08 -5.54
N PRO A 147 8.36 9.78 -5.47
CA PRO A 147 9.32 9.24 -6.41
C PRO A 147 8.85 9.39 -7.87
N PRO A 148 9.77 9.37 -8.85
CA PRO A 148 9.47 9.62 -10.26
C PRO A 148 8.52 8.59 -10.89
N GLY A 149 8.21 7.50 -10.18
CA GLY A 149 7.28 6.45 -10.60
C GLY A 149 7.98 5.26 -11.27
N GLY A 150 7.17 4.28 -11.67
CA GLY A 150 7.62 3.05 -12.33
C GLY A 150 7.27 1.77 -11.57
N THR A 151 7.03 1.88 -10.27
CA THR A 151 6.46 0.81 -9.45
C THR A 151 5.02 1.13 -9.03
N ILE A 152 4.27 0.08 -8.71
CA ILE A 152 2.92 0.19 -8.15
C ILE A 152 2.94 1.03 -6.85
N ASP A 153 3.97 0.83 -6.03
CA ASP A 153 4.09 1.49 -4.72
C ASP A 153 4.27 3.01 -4.86
N GLU A 154 5.00 3.45 -5.88
CA GLU A 154 5.18 4.87 -6.22
C GLU A 154 3.92 5.45 -6.84
N GLY A 155 3.22 4.68 -7.69
CA GLY A 155 1.90 5.07 -8.21
C GLY A 155 0.90 5.33 -7.10
N ILE A 156 0.78 4.41 -6.13
CA ILE A 156 -0.12 4.56 -4.97
C ILE A 156 0.21 5.82 -4.16
N ALA A 157 1.49 6.11 -3.91
CA ALA A 157 1.88 7.30 -3.17
C ALA A 157 1.54 8.60 -3.92
N ARG A 158 1.81 8.63 -5.23
CA ARG A 158 1.53 9.79 -6.07
C ARG A 158 0.03 10.02 -6.24
N ASP A 159 -0.74 8.98 -6.51
CA ASP A 159 -2.21 9.05 -6.60
C ASP A 159 -2.80 9.54 -5.28
N ALA A 160 -2.30 9.04 -4.13
CA ALA A 160 -2.73 9.52 -2.83
C ALA A 160 -2.44 11.01 -2.60
N MET A 161 -1.29 11.51 -3.07
CA MET A 161 -0.97 12.93 -3.02
C MET A 161 -1.95 13.75 -3.87
N HIS A 162 -2.24 13.30 -5.10
CA HIS A 162 -3.16 14.01 -6.00
C HIS A 162 -4.60 14.03 -5.47
N GLU A 163 -5.11 12.92 -4.94
CA GLU A 163 -6.43 12.87 -4.32
C GLU A 163 -6.52 13.80 -3.10
N SER A 164 -5.44 13.88 -2.32
CA SER A 164 -5.36 14.78 -1.17
C SER A 164 -5.36 16.26 -1.57
N ILE A 165 -4.63 16.62 -2.64
CA ILE A 165 -4.69 17.96 -3.24
C ILE A 165 -6.08 18.24 -3.80
N GLY A 166 -6.72 17.26 -4.45
CA GLY A 166 -8.09 17.36 -4.95
C GLY A 166 -9.10 17.66 -3.84
N GLU A 167 -9.01 16.96 -2.70
CA GLU A 167 -9.82 17.27 -1.52
C GLU A 167 -9.57 18.67 -0.96
N LEU A 168 -8.31 19.13 -0.96
CA LEU A 168 -7.97 20.49 -0.54
C LEU A 168 -8.62 21.53 -1.45
N ILE A 169 -8.54 21.35 -2.77
CA ILE A 169 -9.17 22.23 -3.76
C ILE A 169 -10.69 22.27 -3.56
N ASN A 170 -11.32 21.11 -3.35
CA ASN A 170 -12.75 21.00 -3.09
C ASN A 170 -13.18 21.67 -1.77
N SER A 171 -12.25 21.84 -0.81
CA SER A 171 -12.50 22.59 0.42
C SER A 171 -12.41 24.12 0.26
N GLY A 172 -12.01 24.61 -0.91
CA GLY A 172 -11.92 26.04 -1.23
C GLY A 172 -10.65 26.73 -0.75
N ILE A 173 -9.65 25.97 -0.30
CA ILE A 173 -8.35 26.52 0.13
C ILE A 173 -7.51 26.83 -1.11
N THR A 174 -7.20 28.11 -1.31
CA THR A 174 -6.44 28.59 -2.48
C THR A 174 -5.08 29.20 -2.10
N ASP A 175 -4.85 29.49 -0.82
CA ASP A 175 -3.63 30.10 -0.30
C ASP A 175 -3.08 29.28 0.87
N LEU A 176 -1.77 28.95 0.83
CA LEU A 176 -1.10 28.19 1.87
C LEU A 176 -1.02 28.94 3.20
N ASP A 177 -0.84 30.27 3.17
CA ASP A 177 -0.76 31.07 4.40
C ASP A 177 -2.13 31.19 5.08
N SER A 178 -3.22 30.93 4.36
CA SER A 178 -4.58 30.87 4.90
C SER A 178 -4.90 29.56 5.63
N MET A 179 -4.10 28.51 5.44
CA MET A 179 -4.35 27.21 6.04
C MET A 179 -4.14 27.26 7.56
N ASN A 180 -5.17 26.92 8.32
CA ASN A 180 -5.03 26.71 9.76
C ASN A 180 -4.45 25.32 10.08
N GLU A 181 -4.14 25.08 11.36
CA GLU A 181 -3.56 23.80 11.80
C GLU A 181 -4.45 22.60 11.48
N ALA A 182 -5.76 22.73 11.66
CA ALA A 182 -6.69 21.63 11.37
C ALA A 182 -6.72 21.30 9.86
N GLN A 183 -6.63 22.30 8.98
CA GLN A 183 -6.59 22.10 7.53
C GLN A 183 -5.25 21.49 7.07
N ARG A 184 -4.15 21.91 7.68
CA ARG A 184 -2.83 21.28 7.48
C ARG A 184 -2.83 19.81 7.90
N GLN A 185 -3.35 19.52 9.08
CA GLN A 185 -3.47 18.15 9.57
C GLN A 185 -4.45 17.32 8.70
N GLU A 186 -5.53 17.92 8.21
CA GLU A 186 -6.48 17.27 7.30
C GLU A 186 -5.80 16.80 6.01
N LEU A 187 -4.89 17.61 5.44
CA LEU A 187 -4.12 17.23 4.26
C LEU A 187 -3.29 15.95 4.49
N LEU A 188 -2.67 15.82 5.67
CA LEU A 188 -1.97 14.58 6.06
C LEU A 188 -2.94 13.40 6.21
N ILE A 189 -4.06 13.61 6.90
CA ILE A 189 -5.09 12.58 7.09
C ILE A 189 -5.59 12.05 5.75
N ASN A 190 -5.84 12.95 4.79
CA ASN A 190 -6.24 12.59 3.43
C ASN A 190 -5.17 11.73 2.75
N TYR A 191 -3.91 12.14 2.85
CA TYR A 191 -2.81 11.40 2.25
C TYR A 191 -2.65 9.99 2.83
N PHE A 192 -2.69 9.85 4.15
CA PHE A 192 -2.68 8.55 4.82
C PHE A 192 -3.87 7.68 4.39
N THR A 193 -5.06 8.27 4.31
CA THR A 193 -6.28 7.57 3.90
C THR A 193 -6.17 7.02 2.48
N HIS A 194 -5.83 7.88 1.53
CA HIS A 194 -5.76 7.51 0.11
C HIS A 194 -4.64 6.52 -0.17
N SER A 195 -3.48 6.65 0.50
CA SER A 195 -2.39 5.69 0.35
C SER A 195 -2.73 4.31 0.91
N ILE A 196 -3.39 4.24 2.07
CA ILE A 196 -3.88 2.97 2.66
C ILE A 196 -4.94 2.33 1.75
N GLN A 197 -5.91 3.12 1.27
CA GLN A 197 -6.96 2.64 0.39
C GLN A 197 -6.37 2.15 -0.93
N GLY A 198 -5.51 2.94 -1.57
CA GLY A 198 -4.83 2.58 -2.82
C GLY A 198 -4.06 1.28 -2.68
N ARG A 199 -3.37 1.07 -1.55
CA ARG A 199 -2.70 -0.20 -1.24
C ARG A 199 -3.68 -1.36 -1.15
N ILE A 200 -4.76 -1.21 -0.37
CA ILE A 200 -5.74 -2.29 -0.16
C ILE A 200 -6.41 -2.65 -1.49
N VAL A 201 -6.90 -1.65 -2.23
CA VAL A 201 -7.55 -1.85 -3.53
C VAL A 201 -6.58 -2.47 -4.53
N ASN A 202 -5.31 -2.07 -4.54
CA ASN A 202 -4.30 -2.74 -5.37
C ASN A 202 -4.12 -4.22 -5.00
N ASP A 203 -3.98 -4.53 -3.71
CA ASP A 203 -3.73 -5.90 -3.25
C ASP A 203 -4.95 -6.83 -3.45
N ILE A 204 -6.18 -6.33 -3.24
CA ILE A 204 -7.40 -7.16 -3.18
C ILE A 204 -8.51 -6.78 -4.17
N GLY A 205 -8.38 -5.69 -4.91
CA GLY A 205 -9.36 -5.24 -5.89
C GLY A 205 -9.25 -5.93 -7.25
N HIS A 206 -8.04 -6.34 -7.65
CA HIS A 206 -7.83 -7.06 -8.92
C HIS A 206 -8.46 -8.46 -8.92
N GLY A 207 -9.23 -8.75 -9.98
CA GLY A 207 -9.91 -10.03 -10.18
C GLY A 207 -11.18 -10.19 -9.34
N THR A 208 -11.66 -9.12 -8.72
CA THR A 208 -12.98 -9.09 -8.09
C THR A 208 -14.05 -9.19 -9.19
N VAL A 209 -15.00 -10.12 -9.03
CA VAL A 209 -16.05 -10.33 -10.03
C VAL A 209 -17.06 -9.19 -9.89
N LYS A 210 -16.91 -8.20 -10.77
CA LYS A 210 -17.91 -7.16 -11.05
C LYS A 210 -19.06 -7.82 -11.83
N ILE A 211 -20.10 -8.27 -11.13
CA ILE A 211 -21.44 -8.46 -11.72
C ILE A 211 -21.94 -7.07 -12.16
N PRO A 212 -23.02 -6.89 -12.97
CA PRO A 212 -23.45 -5.55 -13.41
C PRO A 212 -23.98 -4.67 -12.27
N SER A 213 -23.12 -4.31 -11.33
CA SER A 213 -23.22 -3.13 -10.48
C SER A 213 -22.94 -1.94 -11.38
N SER A 214 -23.74 -0.88 -11.32
CA SER A 214 -23.41 0.33 -12.07
C SER A 214 -22.05 0.86 -11.58
N ASN A 215 -21.30 1.52 -12.46
CA ASN A 215 -20.03 2.14 -12.05
C ASN A 215 -20.25 3.10 -10.86
N GLU A 216 -21.43 3.75 -10.78
CA GLU A 216 -21.78 4.64 -9.67
C GLU A 216 -21.94 3.88 -8.34
N GLU A 217 -22.49 2.66 -8.35
CA GLU A 217 -22.62 1.85 -7.12
C GLU A 217 -21.26 1.41 -6.59
N VAL A 218 -20.34 1.00 -7.48
CA VAL A 218 -18.97 0.64 -7.09
C VAL A 218 -18.25 1.85 -6.51
N GLU A 219 -18.34 3.00 -7.19
CA GLU A 219 -17.75 4.25 -6.72
C GLU A 219 -18.31 4.67 -5.35
N ARG A 220 -19.62 4.51 -5.14
CA ARG A 220 -20.26 4.78 -3.84
C ARG A 220 -19.70 3.89 -2.73
N LEU A 221 -19.49 2.61 -3.00
CA LEU A 221 -18.92 1.67 -2.01
C LEU A 221 -17.43 1.96 -1.75
N GLU A 222 -16.66 2.30 -2.77
CA GLU A 222 -15.27 2.74 -2.60
C GLU A 222 -15.19 4.03 -1.78
N LYS A 223 -16.07 5.00 -2.02
CA LYS A 223 -16.21 6.21 -1.18
C LYS A 223 -16.58 5.87 0.27
N SER A 224 -17.47 4.89 0.48
CA SER A 224 -17.83 4.43 1.82
C SER A 224 -16.64 3.80 2.56
N LEU A 225 -15.81 3.00 1.87
CA LEU A 225 -14.57 2.45 2.41
C LEU A 225 -13.56 3.57 2.72
N ALA A 226 -13.46 4.57 1.86
CA ALA A 226 -12.60 5.74 2.06
C ALA A 226 -12.98 6.50 3.34
N GLN A 227 -14.27 6.81 3.52
CA GLN A 227 -14.76 7.51 4.71
C GLN A 227 -14.55 6.70 6.00
N PHE A 228 -14.78 5.39 5.95
CA PHE A 228 -14.48 4.51 7.08
C PHE A 228 -12.99 4.51 7.43
N THR A 229 -12.12 4.38 6.43
CA THR A 229 -10.66 4.42 6.60
C THR A 229 -10.22 5.77 7.17
N LYS A 230 -10.74 6.87 6.63
CA LYS A 230 -10.45 8.25 7.07
C LYS A 230 -10.77 8.46 8.54
N GLY A 231 -11.91 7.94 9.01
CA GLY A 231 -12.29 8.00 10.42
C GLY A 231 -11.26 7.31 11.34
N LEU A 232 -10.75 6.15 10.95
CA LEU A 232 -9.75 5.41 11.73
C LEU A 232 -8.36 6.04 11.66
N VAL A 233 -7.96 6.53 10.48
CA VAL A 233 -6.71 7.28 10.27
C VAL A 233 -6.71 8.54 11.12
N ARG A 234 -7.82 9.30 11.16
CA ARG A 234 -7.94 10.50 12.01
C ARG A 234 -7.66 10.16 13.47
N VAL A 235 -8.22 9.06 13.99
CA VAL A 235 -7.96 8.60 15.36
C VAL A 235 -6.46 8.34 15.59
N ALA A 236 -5.78 7.66 14.67
CA ALA A 236 -4.35 7.38 14.78
C ALA A 236 -3.49 8.66 14.72
N VAL A 237 -3.78 9.56 13.78
CA VAL A 237 -3.09 10.86 13.65
C VAL A 237 -3.28 11.69 14.93
N GLU A 238 -4.50 11.79 15.44
CA GLU A 238 -4.78 12.54 16.68
C GLU A 238 -4.06 11.98 17.91
N ARG A 239 -3.78 10.68 17.96
CA ARG A 239 -3.02 10.07 19.07
C ARG A 239 -1.54 10.39 18.98
N HIS A 240 -0.97 10.36 17.77
CA HIS A 240 0.47 10.53 17.58
C HIS A 240 0.95 11.97 17.43
N PHE A 241 0.09 12.90 16.97
CA PHE A 241 0.45 14.32 16.82
C PHE A 241 0.22 15.17 18.09
N LYS A 242 -0.44 14.65 19.13
CA LYS A 242 -0.75 15.42 20.36
C LYS A 242 0.45 15.73 21.26
N GLU A 243 1.59 15.06 21.08
CA GLU A 243 2.65 15.04 22.09
C GLU A 243 3.77 16.08 21.89
N LYS A 244 3.99 16.61 20.67
CA LYS A 244 4.95 17.70 20.41
C LYS A 244 4.57 18.51 19.16
N SER A 245 4.95 19.79 19.14
CA SER A 245 4.74 20.70 17.99
C SER A 245 5.90 20.75 16.99
N VAL A 246 7.07 20.21 17.37
CA VAL A 246 8.27 20.18 16.54
C VAL A 246 8.91 18.79 16.66
N PHE A 247 9.12 18.16 15.51
CA PHE A 247 9.75 16.85 15.41
C PHE A 247 10.99 16.95 14.53
N ASN A 248 12.08 16.31 14.95
CA ASN A 248 13.20 16.09 14.03
C ASN A 248 12.85 15.00 13.00
N GLN A 249 13.69 14.83 11.98
CA GLN A 249 13.43 13.89 10.89
C GLN A 249 13.24 12.44 11.35
N ASN A 250 14.02 11.97 12.34
CA ASN A 250 13.91 10.61 12.85
C ASN A 250 12.62 10.42 13.68
N GLU A 251 12.28 11.41 14.52
CA GLU A 251 11.03 11.41 15.27
C GLU A 251 9.82 11.40 14.33
N MET A 252 9.86 12.22 13.27
CA MET A 252 8.79 12.27 12.27
C MET A 252 8.63 10.92 11.54
N ALA A 253 9.73 10.28 11.14
CA ALA A 253 9.67 8.95 10.54
C ALA A 253 9.04 7.91 11.47
N HIS A 254 9.40 7.91 12.76
CA HIS A 254 8.79 7.02 13.74
C HIS A 254 7.29 7.30 13.96
N ILE A 255 6.88 8.56 13.98
CA ILE A 255 5.47 8.95 14.10
C ILE A 255 4.67 8.45 12.90
N ILE A 256 5.19 8.64 11.69
CA ILE A 256 4.57 8.16 10.46
C ILE A 256 4.41 6.64 10.48
N ASP A 257 5.46 5.91 10.87
CA ASP A 257 5.43 4.45 11.01
C ASP A 257 4.33 4.01 11.97
N ASN A 258 4.23 4.68 13.13
CA ASN A 258 3.22 4.39 14.13
C ASN A 258 1.80 4.71 13.63
N ILE A 259 1.60 5.82 12.91
CA ILE A 259 0.30 6.18 12.32
C ILE A 259 -0.17 5.10 11.34
N TYR A 260 0.68 4.64 10.43
CA TYR A 260 0.30 3.55 9.53
C TYR A 260 0.02 2.26 10.29
N GLN A 261 0.87 1.89 11.25
CA GLN A 261 0.69 0.68 12.05
C GLN A 261 -0.61 0.69 12.84
N GLU A 262 -0.93 1.79 13.51
CA GLU A 262 -2.16 1.95 14.27
C GLU A 262 -3.38 2.02 13.34
N SER A 263 -3.29 2.72 12.20
CA SER A 263 -4.35 2.76 11.20
C SER A 263 -4.69 1.37 10.70
N PHE A 264 -3.68 0.55 10.34
CA PHE A 264 -3.92 -0.85 9.97
C PHE A 264 -4.42 -1.70 11.15
N ALA A 265 -3.98 -1.44 12.38
CA ALA A 265 -4.49 -2.15 13.56
C ALA A 265 -5.98 -1.91 13.77
N LEU A 266 -6.42 -0.65 13.69
CA LEU A 266 -7.81 -0.26 13.78
C LEU A 266 -8.62 -0.86 12.62
N LEU A 267 -8.12 -0.72 11.38
CA LEU A 267 -8.82 -1.15 10.17
C LEU A 267 -9.02 -2.66 10.09
N THR A 268 -8.05 -3.44 10.58
CA THR A 268 -8.10 -4.91 10.56
C THR A 268 -8.79 -5.50 11.79
N GLY A 269 -9.20 -4.65 12.75
CA GLY A 269 -9.78 -5.08 14.03
C GLY A 269 -8.76 -5.76 14.96
N LEU A 270 -7.47 -5.46 14.79
CA LEU A 270 -6.37 -5.97 15.64
C LEU A 270 -5.99 -5.00 16.77
N ALA A 271 -6.61 -3.81 16.84
CA ALA A 271 -6.32 -2.81 17.87
C ALA A 271 -6.57 -3.30 19.31
N GLU A 272 -7.41 -4.32 19.52
CA GLU A 272 -7.58 -4.94 20.85
C GLU A 272 -6.31 -5.66 21.35
N VAL A 273 -5.33 -5.91 20.48
CA VAL A 273 -4.10 -6.66 20.77
C VAL A 273 -2.90 -5.75 21.09
N LEU A 274 -3.01 -4.42 20.88
CA LEU A 274 -1.92 -3.47 21.11
C LEU A 274 -1.88 -2.88 22.54
N LYS A 275 -2.37 -3.63 23.54
CA LYS A 275 -2.26 -3.25 24.97
C LYS A 275 -0.94 -3.68 25.57
#